data_AF-A0A925H4N2-F1
#
_entry.id   AF-A0A925H4N2-F1
#
_cell.length_a   1.000
_cell.length_b   1.000
_cell.length_c   1.000
_cell.angle_alpha   90.00
_cell.angle_beta   90.00
_cell.angle_gamma   90.00
#
_symmetry.space_group_name_H-M   'P 1'
#
loop_
_entity.id
_entity.type
_entity.pdbx_description
1 polymer ?
#
loop_
_entity_poly.entity_id
_entity_poly.type
_entity_poly.pdbx_seq_one_letter_code
_entity_poly.pdbx_strand_id
1 'polypeptide(L)'
;MGLPIFPGLVRYDEVFGQREITHALRFTAQRTRRAYVSPARHFASSDTNPNLPPMGMRVRLKASFDVSGFSPAMQLILRALKKHGMILADNGSNWYVSGTPDPRWNDAELSTIKALKGSDFEVVKMGTIVTR
;
A
#
# COMPACT_ATOMS: atom_id res chain seq x y z
N MET A 1 3.33 4.23 -26.99
CA MET A 1 2.52 4.87 -25.93
C MET A 1 2.80 4.14 -24.62
N GLY A 2 3.74 4.64 -23.82
CA GLY A 2 4.20 3.99 -22.60
C GLY A 2 3.21 4.22 -21.46
N LEU A 3 2.52 3.16 -21.01
CA LEU A 3 1.84 3.19 -19.72
C LEU A 3 2.90 3.36 -18.63
N PRO A 4 2.80 4.36 -17.74
CA PRO A 4 3.68 4.41 -16.59
C PRO A 4 3.39 3.18 -15.73
N ILE A 5 4.32 2.23 -15.76
CA ILE A 5 4.38 1.10 -14.83
C ILE A 5 4.52 1.74 -13.44
N PHE A 6 3.44 1.70 -12.66
CA PHE A 6 3.31 2.23 -11.30
C PHE A 6 4.64 2.28 -10.52
N PRO A 7 5.29 3.44 -10.37
CA PRO A 7 6.31 3.60 -9.34
C PRO A 7 5.58 3.80 -8.01
N GLY A 8 4.94 2.76 -7.48
CA GLY A 8 4.24 2.79 -6.19
C GLY A 8 5.19 2.80 -4.98
N LEU A 9 6.46 3.14 -5.19
CA LEU A 9 7.50 3.21 -4.18
C LEU A 9 7.51 4.61 -3.57
N VAL A 10 7.67 4.70 -2.25
CA VAL A 10 7.89 5.99 -1.60
C VAL A 10 9.28 6.50 -1.98
N ARG A 11 9.39 7.70 -2.54
CA ARG A 11 10.70 8.31 -2.84
C ARG A 11 11.17 9.20 -1.70
N TYR A 12 12.48 9.18 -1.45
CA TYR A 12 13.08 10.02 -0.41
C TYR A 12 12.84 11.52 -0.68
N ASP A 13 13.01 11.94 -1.94
CA ASP A 13 12.78 13.33 -2.38
C ASP A 13 11.34 13.79 -2.11
N GLU A 14 10.34 12.91 -2.27
CA GLU A 14 8.94 13.23 -2.01
C GLU A 14 8.67 13.46 -0.52
N VAL A 15 9.36 12.74 0.37
CA VAL A 15 9.17 12.85 1.82
C VAL A 15 10.00 13.99 2.42
N PHE A 16 11.27 14.11 2.04
CA PHE A 16 12.20 15.06 2.65
C PHE A 16 12.38 16.35 1.83
N GLY A 17 12.25 16.29 0.51
CA GLY A 17 12.31 17.46 -0.38
C GLY A 17 10.95 18.13 -0.55
N GLN A 18 10.01 17.42 -1.17
CA GLN A 18 8.69 17.94 -1.54
C GLN A 18 7.69 17.91 -0.37
N ARG A 19 7.94 17.04 0.61
CA ARG A 19 7.04 16.78 1.76
C ARG A 19 5.60 16.49 1.31
N GLU A 20 5.45 15.85 0.17
CA GLU A 20 4.16 15.43 -0.39
C GLU A 20 4.37 14.22 -1.29
N ILE A 21 3.56 13.18 -1.08
CA ILE A 21 3.48 12.02 -1.98
C ILE A 21 2.14 12.13 -2.71
N THR A 22 2.21 12.29 -4.02
CA THR A 22 1.05 12.62 -4.89
C THR A 22 0.47 11.41 -5.62
N HIS A 23 0.89 10.20 -5.26
CA HIS A 23 0.49 8.95 -5.91
C HIS A 23 0.08 7.87 -4.90
N ALA A 24 -0.60 6.83 -5.41
CA ALA A 24 -0.93 5.67 -4.61
C ALA A 24 0.32 4.80 -4.39
N LEU A 25 0.43 4.23 -3.20
CA LEU A 25 1.56 3.37 -2.82
C LEU A 25 1.25 1.90 -3.11
N ARG A 26 2.28 1.11 -3.40
CA ARG A 26 2.13 -0.35 -3.48
C ARG A 26 2.42 -0.96 -2.11
N PHE A 27 1.65 -1.98 -1.74
CA PHE A 27 1.92 -2.75 -0.53
C PHE A 27 1.84 -4.25 -0.78
N THR A 28 2.44 -5.00 0.13
CA THR A 28 2.35 -6.46 0.14
C THR A 28 1.47 -6.97 1.28
N ALA A 29 0.91 -8.16 1.11
CA ALA A 29 0.21 -8.88 2.16
C ALA A 29 0.78 -10.30 2.29
N GLN A 30 0.77 -10.86 3.49
CA GLN A 30 1.31 -12.20 3.72
C GLN A 30 0.47 -13.28 3.06
N ARG A 31 -0.85 -13.10 3.06
CA ARG A 31 -1.80 -14.00 2.41
C ARG A 31 -2.75 -13.22 1.53
N THR A 32 -2.89 -13.68 0.31
CA THR A 32 -3.81 -13.14 -0.69
C THR A 32 -4.64 -14.27 -1.27
N ARG A 33 -5.79 -13.92 -1.83
CA ARG A 33 -6.66 -14.90 -2.49
C ARG A 33 -6.16 -15.17 -3.91
N ARG A 34 -6.46 -16.36 -4.43
CA ARG A 34 -6.42 -16.75 -5.86
C ARG A 34 -7.48 -15.98 -6.65
N ALA A 35 -7.39 -14.67 -6.62
CA ALA A 35 -8.30 -13.72 -7.23
C ALA A 35 -7.56 -12.41 -7.48
N TYR A 36 -7.97 -11.69 -8.52
CA TYR A 36 -7.45 -10.35 -8.80
C TYR A 36 -8.57 -9.39 -9.22
N VAL A 37 -8.33 -8.10 -9.04
CA VAL A 37 -9.20 -7.00 -9.46
C VAL A 37 -8.42 -6.09 -10.38
N SER A 38 -9.05 -5.61 -11.45
CA SER A 38 -8.46 -4.60 -12.34
C SER A 38 -7.98 -3.39 -11.52
N PRO A 39 -6.74 -2.88 -11.74
CA PRO A 39 -5.85 -3.13 -12.89
C PRO A 39 -4.91 -4.34 -12.78
N ALA A 40 -4.91 -5.09 -11.67
CA ALA A 40 -4.13 -6.33 -11.59
C ALA A 40 -4.67 -7.37 -12.58
N ARG A 41 -3.77 -8.18 -13.14
CA ARG A 41 -4.08 -9.21 -14.15
C ARG A 41 -3.66 -10.61 -13.74
N HIS A 42 -3.06 -10.75 -12.57
CA HIS A 42 -2.56 -12.02 -12.04
C HIS A 42 -2.73 -12.07 -10.52
N PHE A 43 -2.70 -13.28 -9.98
CA PHE A 43 -2.65 -13.57 -8.54
C PHE A 43 -1.32 -14.26 -8.23
N ALA A 44 -0.79 -14.08 -7.02
CA ALA A 44 0.43 -14.75 -6.56
C ALA A 44 0.13 -15.82 -5.48
N SER A 45 -1.10 -16.31 -5.40
CA SER A 45 -1.55 -17.24 -4.35
C SER A 45 -2.41 -18.36 -4.92
N SER A 46 -2.35 -19.53 -4.28
CA SER A 46 -3.21 -20.69 -4.53
C SER A 46 -4.45 -20.73 -3.62
N ASP A 47 -4.54 -19.83 -2.65
CA ASP A 47 -5.50 -19.86 -1.55
C ASP A 47 -6.86 -19.29 -1.99
N THR A 48 -7.96 -20.03 -1.89
CA THR A 48 -9.28 -19.60 -2.40
C THR A 48 -10.17 -18.91 -1.37
N ASN A 49 -9.67 -18.77 -0.13
CA ASN A 49 -10.42 -18.22 1.00
C ASN A 49 -10.99 -16.82 0.69
N PRO A 50 -12.32 -16.62 0.78
CA PRO A 50 -12.95 -15.33 0.48
C PRO A 50 -12.58 -14.22 1.46
N ASN A 51 -12.06 -14.56 2.65
CA ASN A 51 -11.59 -13.58 3.63
C ASN A 51 -10.21 -13.00 3.30
N LEU A 52 -9.50 -13.56 2.31
CA LEU A 52 -8.21 -13.03 1.87
C LEU A 52 -8.39 -11.95 0.80
N PRO A 53 -7.53 -10.91 0.83
CA PRO A 53 -7.62 -9.85 -0.15
C PRO A 53 -7.21 -10.33 -1.55
N PRO A 54 -7.94 -9.94 -2.62
CA PRO A 54 -7.54 -10.22 -3.99
C PRO A 54 -6.40 -9.29 -4.44
N MET A 55 -5.55 -9.75 -5.36
CA MET A 55 -4.51 -8.89 -5.96
C MET A 55 -5.12 -7.68 -6.68
N GLY A 56 -4.44 -6.54 -6.62
CA GLY A 56 -4.97 -5.28 -7.16
C GLY A 56 -6.02 -4.60 -6.28
N MET A 57 -6.38 -5.18 -5.13
CA MET A 57 -7.25 -4.52 -4.16
C MET A 57 -6.66 -3.17 -3.76
N ARG A 58 -7.47 -2.12 -3.89
CA ARG A 58 -7.14 -0.78 -3.43
C ARG A 58 -7.75 -0.53 -2.08
N VAL A 59 -6.95 -0.07 -1.13
CA VAL A 59 -7.37 0.31 0.21
C VAL A 59 -6.86 1.70 0.54
N ARG A 60 -7.48 2.37 1.50
CA ARG A 60 -7.14 3.72 1.91
C ARG A 60 -7.18 3.79 3.43
N LEU A 61 -6.27 4.54 4.02
CA LEU A 61 -6.26 4.74 5.46
C LEU A 61 -7.46 5.59 5.84
N LYS A 62 -8.20 5.22 6.88
CA LYS A 62 -9.36 5.98 7.35
C LYS A 62 -8.94 7.40 7.73
N ALA A 63 -9.76 8.38 7.36
CA ALA A 63 -9.51 9.78 7.71
C ALA A 63 -9.39 9.98 9.23
N SER A 64 -10.15 9.21 10.02
CA SER A 64 -10.18 9.22 11.49
C SER A 64 -8.95 8.61 12.17
N PHE A 65 -8.06 7.94 11.44
CA PHE A 65 -6.87 7.34 12.03
C PHE A 65 -5.92 8.43 12.53
N ASP A 66 -5.50 8.39 13.79
CA ASP A 66 -4.57 9.40 14.31
C ASP A 66 -3.14 9.11 13.85
N VAL A 67 -2.53 10.10 13.20
CA VAL A 67 -1.15 10.02 12.70
C VAL A 67 -0.18 10.80 13.59
N SER A 68 -0.67 11.53 14.60
CA SER A 68 0.13 12.43 15.43
C SER A 68 1.27 11.72 16.17
N GLY A 69 1.05 10.46 16.55
CA GLY A 69 2.05 9.62 17.23
C GLY A 69 3.19 9.10 16.36
N PHE A 70 3.18 9.37 15.05
CA PHE A 70 4.20 8.91 14.11
C PHE A 70 5.22 10.01 13.79
N SER A 71 6.42 9.62 13.31
CA SER A 71 7.46 10.57 12.88
C SER A 71 6.96 11.47 11.73
N PRO A 72 7.53 12.67 11.54
CA PRO A 72 7.13 13.57 10.45
C PRO A 72 7.16 12.92 9.06
N ALA A 73 8.14 12.06 8.81
CA ALA A 73 8.26 11.29 7.57
C ALA A 73 7.13 10.27 7.43
N MET A 74 6.85 9.49 8.48
CA MET A 74 5.77 8.52 8.47
C MET A 74 4.39 9.18 8.36
N GLN A 75 4.20 10.33 9.00
CA GLN A 75 2.98 11.10 8.84
C GLN A 75 2.72 11.52 7.38
N LEU A 76 3.76 11.80 6.60
CA LEU A 76 3.61 12.10 5.16
C LEU A 76 3.14 10.87 4.39
N ILE A 77 3.73 9.70 4.67
CA ILE A 77 3.30 8.42 4.11
C ILE A 77 1.84 8.16 4.47
N LEU A 78 1.47 8.24 5.75
CA LEU A 78 0.11 8.04 6.23
C LEU A 78 -0.88 9.04 5.61
N ARG A 79 -0.49 10.31 5.44
CA ARG A 79 -1.31 11.31 4.73
C ARG A 79 -1.54 10.92 3.27
N ALA A 80 -0.54 10.41 2.58
CA ALA A 80 -0.69 9.90 1.22
C ALA A 80 -1.55 8.64 1.17
N LEU A 81 -1.46 7.77 2.17
CA LEU A 81 -2.37 6.62 2.32
C LEU A 81 -3.82 7.04 2.57
N LYS A 82 -4.06 8.19 3.22
CA LYS A 82 -5.40 8.78 3.36
C LYS A 82 -5.89 9.44 2.07
N LYS A 83 -5.02 10.13 1.34
CA LYS A 83 -5.39 10.93 0.15
C LYS A 83 -5.48 10.07 -1.12
N HIS A 84 -4.46 9.26 -1.38
CA HIS A 84 -4.31 8.47 -2.60
C HIS A 84 -4.59 6.97 -2.39
N GLY A 85 -4.40 6.47 -1.17
CA GLY A 85 -4.54 5.05 -0.85
C GLY A 85 -3.34 4.21 -1.30
N MET A 86 -3.50 2.90 -1.18
CA MET A 86 -2.50 1.89 -1.52
C MET A 86 -3.13 0.73 -2.29
N ILE A 87 -2.32 0.04 -3.09
CA ILE A 87 -2.74 -1.06 -3.96
C ILE A 87 -1.93 -2.30 -3.62
N LEU A 88 -2.63 -3.42 -3.43
CA LEU A 88 -2.02 -4.72 -3.17
C LEU A 88 -1.37 -5.22 -4.45
N ALA A 89 -0.04 -5.33 -4.45
CA ALA A 89 0.73 -5.67 -5.64
C ALA A 89 1.44 -7.02 -5.53
N ASP A 90 1.74 -7.51 -4.32
CA ASP A 90 2.54 -8.72 -4.14
C ASP A 90 2.30 -9.40 -2.78
N ASN A 91 2.85 -10.61 -2.63
CA ASN A 91 2.89 -11.36 -1.40
C ASN A 91 4.18 -11.07 -0.62
N GLY A 92 4.06 -10.74 0.66
CA GLY A 92 5.21 -10.34 1.47
C GLY A 92 4.81 -10.12 2.93
N SER A 93 5.41 -9.14 3.60
CA SER A 93 4.97 -8.75 4.94
C SER A 93 3.63 -8.00 4.86
N ASN A 94 2.74 -8.20 5.85
CA ASN A 94 1.48 -7.46 5.92
C ASN A 94 1.74 -5.95 6.01
N TRP A 95 1.00 -5.17 5.19
CA TRP A 95 1.05 -3.70 5.16
C TRP A 95 2.43 -3.14 4.84
N TYR A 96 3.28 -3.94 4.20
CA TYR A 96 4.64 -3.51 3.90
C TYR A 96 4.65 -2.65 2.66
N VAL A 97 5.09 -1.41 2.82
CA VAL A 97 5.32 -0.45 1.75
C VAL A 97 6.81 -0.35 1.52
N SER A 98 7.25 -0.53 0.27
CA SER A 98 8.65 -0.38 -0.09
C SER A 98 8.93 1.06 -0.53
N GLY A 99 10.01 1.64 -0.03
CA GLY A 99 10.60 2.86 -0.57
C GLY A 99 11.59 2.55 -1.69
N THR A 100 12.01 3.58 -2.44
CA THR A 100 13.22 3.47 -3.25
C THR A 100 14.42 3.19 -2.34
N PRO A 101 15.33 2.25 -2.68
CA PRO A 101 16.50 1.97 -1.86
C PRO A 101 17.34 3.23 -1.73
N ASP A 102 17.35 3.80 -0.53
CA ASP A 102 18.09 5.01 -0.18
C ASP A 102 18.62 4.82 1.26
N PRO A 103 19.94 4.93 1.50
CA PRO A 103 20.52 4.74 2.83
C PRO A 103 20.10 5.81 3.84
N ARG A 104 19.43 6.88 3.40
CA ARG A 104 18.88 7.93 4.27
C ARG A 104 17.52 7.56 4.85
N TRP A 105 16.91 6.45 4.42
CA TRP A 105 15.71 5.94 5.05
C TRP A 105 16.02 5.44 6.45
N ASN A 106 15.18 5.84 7.41
CA ASN A 106 15.19 5.23 8.73
C ASN A 106 14.28 4.00 8.72
N ASP A 107 14.87 2.81 8.56
CA ASP A 107 14.13 1.54 8.57
C ASP A 107 13.33 1.32 9.85
N ALA A 108 13.80 1.82 11.00
CA ALA A 108 13.07 1.72 12.26
C ALA A 108 11.76 2.52 12.20
N GLU A 109 11.78 3.73 11.63
CA GLU A 109 10.57 4.52 11.39
C GLU A 109 9.65 3.85 10.37
N LEU A 110 10.19 3.36 9.25
CA LEU A 110 9.40 2.64 8.25
C LEU A 110 8.73 1.39 8.82
N SER A 111 9.39 0.71 9.77
CA SER A 111 8.85 -0.48 10.43
C SER A 111 7.59 -0.18 11.25
N THR A 112 7.37 1.07 11.68
CA THR A 112 6.16 1.46 12.42
C THR A 112 4.88 1.30 11.61
N ILE A 113 4.97 1.25 10.27
CA ILE A 113 3.81 0.96 9.40
C ILE A 113 3.20 -0.41 9.68
N LYS A 114 3.99 -1.36 10.22
CA LYS A 114 3.51 -2.69 10.63
C LYS A 114 2.55 -2.65 11.81
N ALA A 115 2.51 -1.53 12.56
CA ALA A 115 1.54 -1.33 13.63
C ALA A 115 0.12 -1.10 13.11
N LEU A 116 -0.03 -0.72 11.83
CA LEU A 116 -1.32 -0.54 11.20
C LEU A 116 -2.05 -1.87 11.07
N LYS A 117 -3.34 -1.85 11.38
CA LYS A 117 -4.22 -3.01 11.25
C LYS A 117 -5.10 -2.84 10.02
N GLY A 118 -5.56 -3.96 9.46
CA GLY A 118 -6.55 -3.93 8.37
C GLY A 118 -7.82 -3.16 8.72
N SER A 119 -8.19 -3.13 10.01
CA SER A 119 -9.32 -2.34 10.52
C SER A 119 -9.15 -0.83 10.40
N ASP A 120 -7.92 -0.34 10.28
CA ASP A 120 -7.60 1.09 10.10
C ASP A 120 -7.78 1.52 8.64
N PHE A 121 -7.90 0.56 7.73
CA PHE A 121 -8.12 0.79 6.31
C PHE A 121 -9.58 0.57 5.92
N GLU A 122 -9.95 1.23 4.83
CA GLU A 122 -11.20 1.04 4.12
C GLU A 122 -10.89 0.62 2.67
N VAL A 123 -11.70 -0.26 2.10
CA VAL A 123 -11.52 -0.68 0.71
C VAL A 123 -12.03 0.41 -0.22
N VAL A 124 -11.16 0.92 -1.08
CA VAL A 124 -11.54 1.84 -2.15
C VAL A 124 -12.14 1.01 -3.27
N LYS A 125 -13.48 1.01 -3.38
CA LYS A 125 -14.30 0.47 -4.46
C LYS A 125 -13.58 -0.54 -5.35
N MET A 126 -13.71 -1.82 -5.03
CA MET A 126 -13.22 -2.90 -5.89
C MET A 126 -14.10 -3.01 -7.14
N GLY A 127 -13.47 -3.11 -8.31
CA GLY A 127 -14.16 -3.51 -9.52
C GLY A 127 -14.50 -5.01 -9.50
N THR A 128 -14.82 -5.56 -10.67
CA THR A 128 -15.10 -6.99 -10.81
C THR A 128 -13.91 -7.83 -10.34
N ILE A 129 -14.16 -8.67 -9.33
CA ILE A 129 -13.19 -9.66 -8.85
C ILE A 129 -13.18 -10.83 -9.84
N VAL A 130 -12.02 -11.11 -10.41
CA VAL A 130 -11.81 -12.27 -11.27
C VAL A 130 -11.19 -13.38 -10.44
N THR A 131 -11.96 -14.45 -10.26
CA THR A 131 -11.48 -15.72 -9.72
C THR A 131 -11.25 -16.67 -10.90
N ARG A 132 -10.04 -17.15 -11.08
CA ARG A 132 -9.72 -18.27 -11.99
C ARG A 132 -9.14 -19.40 -11.17
#